data_AF-A0A7V7C3T8-F1
#
_entry.id   AF-A0A7V7C3T8-F1
#
_cell.length_a   1.000
_cell.length_b   1.000
_cell.length_c   1.000
_cell.angle_alpha   90.00
_cell.angle_beta   90.00
_cell.angle_gamma   90.00
#
_symmetry.space_group_name_H-M   'P 1'
#
loop_
_entity.id
_entity.type
_entity.pdbx_description
1 polymer ?
#
loop_
_entity_poly.entity_id
_entity_poly.type
_entity_poly.pdbx_seq_one_letter_code
_entity_poly.pdbx_strand_id
1 'polypeptide(L)'
;MQGFDLVLQVYRDFRIPRIEEVERISERISEVEGVLVVGTGSLTDVCRLACHRKGRPLAVFATAPSMDGFASNSSPIIFSGFKRSVPAKAPDVVIADAEVLAASPWRLQAAGFGDMIENMSRWLIGKRPALSQGKITVRKSLILSGRRRMTSFPLPAKRSEIRKKPSGFLRAC
;
A
#
# COMPACT_ATOMS: atom_id res chain seq x y z
N MET A 1 21.63 -13.22 -10.40
CA MET A 1 20.46 -12.32 -10.36
C MET A 1 20.96 -10.94 -9.97
N GLN A 2 21.19 -10.06 -10.94
CA GLN A 2 21.63 -8.67 -10.73
C GLN A 2 20.44 -7.89 -10.12
N GLY A 3 20.56 -7.03 -9.11
CA GLY A 3 21.71 -6.34 -8.54
C GLY A 3 21.17 -4.97 -8.14
N PHE A 4 20.38 -4.94 -7.06
CA PHE A 4 19.86 -3.68 -6.52
C PHE A 4 20.87 -3.15 -5.51
N ASP A 5 21.27 -1.90 -5.66
CA ASP A 5 21.97 -1.19 -4.61
C ASP A 5 20.96 -0.79 -3.55
N LEU A 6 21.08 -1.41 -2.38
CA LEU A 6 20.16 -1.22 -1.26
C LEU A 6 20.75 -0.21 -0.29
N VAL A 7 20.05 0.89 -0.09
CA VAL A 7 20.30 1.82 1.01
C VAL A 7 19.33 1.46 2.14
N LEU A 8 19.84 0.84 3.20
CA LEU A 8 19.03 0.43 4.34
C LEU A 8 18.96 1.56 5.37
N GLN A 9 17.75 2.02 5.67
CA GLN A 9 17.49 2.94 6.77
C GLN A 9 16.63 2.23 7.83
N VAL A 10 17.20 2.00 9.00
CA VAL A 10 16.51 1.34 10.11
C VAL A 10 16.05 2.36 11.15
N TYR A 11 14.80 2.25 11.56
CA TYR A 11 14.22 3.04 12.65
C TYR A 11 13.96 2.12 13.83
N ARG A 12 14.54 2.43 15.00
CA ARG A 12 14.31 1.65 16.22
C ARG A 12 12.92 1.88 16.82
N ASP A 13 12.46 3.12 16.73
CA ASP A 13 11.15 3.53 17.20
C ASP A 13 10.58 4.58 16.23
N PHE A 14 9.43 4.27 15.64
CA PHE A 14 8.76 5.14 14.67
C PHE A 14 7.24 5.09 14.89
N ARG A 15 6.80 5.67 16.01
CA ARG A 15 5.38 5.69 16.39
C ARG A 15 4.63 6.89 15.84
N ILE A 16 5.29 8.04 15.78
CA ILE A 16 4.63 9.34 15.56
C ILE A 16 5.05 9.91 14.20
N PRO A 17 4.12 10.01 13.23
CA PRO A 17 4.42 10.53 11.89
C PRO A 17 4.47 12.06 11.90
N ARG A 18 5.63 12.65 12.18
CA ARG A 18 5.81 14.11 12.19
C ARG A 18 6.35 14.64 10.87
N ILE A 19 6.11 15.92 10.61
CA ILE A 19 6.56 16.57 9.37
C ILE A 19 8.09 16.61 9.25
N GLU A 20 8.82 16.74 10.36
CA GLU A 20 10.29 16.77 10.35
C GLU A 20 10.87 15.44 9.84
N GLU A 21 10.21 14.33 10.16
CA GLU A 21 10.60 13.00 9.65
C GLU A 21 10.32 12.85 8.16
N VAL A 22 9.25 13.45 7.67
CA VAL A 22 8.94 13.50 6.22
C VAL A 22 10.04 14.21 5.48
N GLU A 23 10.50 15.36 5.98
CA GLU A 23 11.55 16.15 5.35
C GLU A 23 12.88 15.40 5.33
N ARG A 24 13.27 14.85 6.49
CA ARG A 24 14.47 14.02 6.63
C ARG A 24 14.48 12.81 5.69
N ILE A 25 13.34 12.15 5.52
CA ILE A 25 13.19 11.03 4.60
C ILE A 25 13.18 11.51 3.14
N SER A 26 12.56 12.65 2.85
CA SER A 26 12.48 13.23 1.50
C SER A 26 13.86 13.59 0.94
N GLU A 27 14.77 14.06 1.77
CA GLU A 27 16.17 14.33 1.39
C GLU A 27 16.84 13.05 0.91
N ARG A 28 16.78 11.98 1.71
CA ARG A 28 17.38 10.67 1.39
C ARG A 28 16.74 10.00 0.18
N ILE A 29 15.42 10.12 0.04
CA ILE A 29 14.67 9.60 -1.12
C ILE A 29 15.12 10.27 -2.43
N SER A 30 15.77 11.44 -2.38
CA SER A 30 16.28 12.11 -3.58
C SER A 30 17.43 11.34 -4.23
N GLU A 31 18.17 10.53 -3.45
CA GLU A 31 19.34 9.77 -3.89
C GLU A 31 18.99 8.38 -4.46
N VAL A 32 17.76 7.91 -4.26
CA VAL A 32 17.31 6.57 -4.68
C VAL A 32 16.26 6.62 -5.79
N GLU A 33 16.17 5.55 -6.57
CA GLU A 33 15.20 5.44 -7.67
C GLU A 33 13.80 5.00 -7.20
N GLY A 34 13.70 4.36 -6.03
CA GLY A 34 12.44 3.88 -5.47
C GLY A 34 12.55 3.54 -3.99
N VAL A 35 11.40 3.41 -3.34
CA VAL A 35 11.31 3.20 -1.89
C VAL A 35 10.51 1.94 -1.60
N LEU A 36 11.08 1.05 -0.80
CA LEU A 36 10.39 -0.07 -0.18
C LEU A 36 10.26 0.21 1.32
N VAL A 37 9.03 0.39 1.79
CA VAL A 37 8.74 0.56 3.21
C VAL A 37 8.36 -0.78 3.79
N VAL A 38 9.01 -1.18 4.87
CA VAL A 38 8.68 -2.39 5.62
C VAL A 38 8.26 -1.97 7.01
N GLY A 39 6.99 -2.17 7.37
CA GLY A 39 6.52 -1.75 8.69
C GLY A 39 5.01 -1.65 8.83
N THR A 40 4.59 -0.73 9.69
CA THR A 40 3.19 -0.40 10.01
C THR A 40 2.83 0.96 9.43
N GLY A 41 1.60 1.43 9.70
CA GLY A 41 1.11 2.61 9.00
C GLY A 41 1.79 3.93 9.36
N SER A 42 2.32 4.16 10.57
CA SER A 42 3.01 5.42 10.90
C SER A 42 4.22 5.68 9.98
N LEU A 43 5.05 4.66 9.75
CA LEU A 43 6.19 4.76 8.83
C LEU A 43 5.70 4.90 7.38
N THR A 44 4.67 4.15 7.02
CA THR A 44 4.05 4.20 5.70
C THR A 44 3.51 5.60 5.38
N ASP A 45 2.86 6.27 6.33
CA ASP A 45 2.30 7.62 6.18
C ASP A 45 3.37 8.65 5.81
N VAL A 46 4.51 8.59 6.52
CA VAL A 46 5.63 9.50 6.29
C VAL A 46 6.26 9.26 4.93
N CYS A 47 6.50 7.99 4.56
CA CYS A 47 7.07 7.65 3.27
C CYS A 47 6.13 7.95 2.10
N ARG A 48 4.80 7.80 2.28
CA ARG A 48 3.80 8.18 1.27
C ARG A 48 3.85 9.67 0.97
N LEU A 49 3.92 10.52 1.99
CA LEU A 49 4.04 11.96 1.79
C LEU A 49 5.41 12.34 1.18
N ALA A 50 6.50 11.72 1.64
CA ALA A 50 7.84 11.98 1.12
C ALA A 50 7.96 11.59 -0.37
N CYS A 51 7.46 10.41 -0.74
CA CYS A 51 7.43 9.94 -2.13
C CYS A 51 6.48 10.80 -2.99
N HIS A 52 5.38 11.29 -2.43
CA HIS A 52 4.49 12.22 -3.12
C HIS A 52 5.22 13.52 -3.49
N ARG A 53 5.97 14.11 -2.55
CA ARG A 53 6.75 15.34 -2.77
C ARG A 53 7.88 15.15 -3.78
N LYS A 54 8.50 13.97 -3.81
CA LYS A 54 9.67 13.68 -4.67
C LYS A 54 9.32 12.94 -5.97
N GLY A 55 8.06 12.56 -6.17
CA GLY A 55 7.61 11.82 -7.36
C GLY A 55 8.24 10.43 -7.51
N ARG A 56 8.64 9.79 -6.41
CA ARG A 56 9.30 8.46 -6.44
C ARG A 56 8.29 7.30 -6.41
N PRO A 57 8.61 6.15 -7.02
CA PRO A 57 7.82 4.92 -6.86
C PRO A 57 7.92 4.40 -5.42
N LEU A 58 6.79 3.90 -4.92
CA LEU A 58 6.63 3.45 -3.54
C LEU A 58 6.02 2.05 -3.50
N ALA A 59 6.73 1.12 -2.88
CA ALA A 59 6.24 -0.19 -2.48
C ALA A 59 6.13 -0.26 -0.96
N VAL A 60 5.08 -0.89 -0.46
CA VAL A 60 4.84 -1.10 0.97
C VAL A 60 4.76 -2.59 1.27
N PHE A 61 5.50 -3.04 2.26
CA PHE A 61 5.40 -4.35 2.88
C PHE A 61 4.77 -4.20 4.26
N ALA A 62 3.51 -4.58 4.38
CA ALA A 62 2.75 -4.48 5.62
C ALA A 62 3.15 -5.60 6.57
N THR A 63 3.67 -5.24 7.74
CA THR A 63 4.10 -6.19 8.79
C THR A 63 3.03 -6.43 9.85
N ALA A 64 2.07 -5.52 9.99
CA ALA A 64 0.93 -5.69 10.88
C ALA A 64 -0.30 -4.95 10.32
N PRO A 65 -1.52 -5.50 10.46
CA PRO A 65 -2.74 -4.87 9.98
C PRO A 65 -3.28 -3.89 11.04
N SER A 66 -2.53 -2.82 11.33
CA SER A 66 -2.89 -1.83 12.37
C SER A 66 -3.94 -0.79 11.94
N MET A 67 -4.14 -0.67 10.62
CA MET A 67 -5.04 0.29 9.96
C MET A 67 -5.33 -0.22 8.55
N ASP A 68 -6.44 0.19 7.96
CA ASP A 68 -6.82 -0.21 6.59
C ASP A 68 -6.34 0.78 5.50
N GLY A 69 -5.79 1.92 5.94
CA GLY A 69 -5.37 3.04 5.08
C GLY A 69 -4.08 2.85 4.26
N PHE A 70 -3.52 1.64 4.14
CA PHE A 70 -2.28 1.40 3.37
C PHE A 70 -2.41 1.84 1.89
N ALA A 71 -3.59 1.64 1.30
CA ALA A 71 -3.88 2.01 -0.09
C ALA A 71 -4.53 3.40 -0.25
N SER A 72 -4.56 4.21 0.81
CA SER A 72 -5.19 5.54 0.79
C SER A 72 -4.34 6.58 0.04
N ASN A 73 -5.01 7.58 -0.55
CA ASN A 73 -4.41 8.77 -1.17
C ASN A 73 -4.24 9.93 -0.18
N SER A 74 -4.42 9.69 1.11
CA SER A 74 -4.12 10.66 2.16
C SER A 74 -3.29 10.03 3.27
N SER A 75 -2.47 10.84 3.90
CA SER A 75 -1.63 10.44 5.02
C SER A 75 -1.83 11.37 6.20
N PRO A 76 -2.15 10.84 7.39
CA PRO A 76 -2.24 11.66 8.59
C PRO A 76 -0.84 11.98 9.13
N ILE A 77 -0.46 13.26 9.07
CA ILE A 77 0.84 13.75 9.55
C ILE A 77 0.64 14.78 10.65
N ILE A 78 1.54 14.80 11.63
CA ILE A 78 1.53 15.78 12.71
C ILE A 78 2.33 17.02 12.30
N PHE A 79 1.65 18.18 12.33
CA PHE A 79 2.22 19.50 12.11
C PHE A 79 2.10 20.29 13.42
N SER A 80 3.23 20.71 14.00
CA SER A 80 3.24 21.50 15.24
C SER A 80 2.36 20.94 16.36
N GLY A 81 2.35 19.61 16.52
CA GLY A 81 1.52 18.89 17.51
C GLY A 81 0.11 18.52 17.06
N PHE A 82 -0.38 19.02 15.92
CA PHE A 82 -1.71 18.75 15.40
C PHE A 82 -1.70 17.75 14.25
N LYS A 83 -2.49 16.68 14.36
CA LYS A 83 -2.68 15.68 13.30
C LYS A 83 -3.54 16.28 12.18
N ARG A 84 -3.00 16.38 10.97
CA ARG A 84 -3.70 16.81 9.76
C ARG A 84 -3.59 15.72 8.70
N SER A 85 -4.71 15.39 8.06
CA SER A 85 -4.71 14.50 6.90
C SER A 85 -4.34 15.32 5.67
N VAL A 86 -3.22 15.00 5.04
CA VAL A 86 -2.72 15.69 3.85
C VAL A 86 -2.77 14.78 2.64
N PRO A 87 -2.95 15.32 1.41
CA PRO A 87 -2.84 14.54 0.19
C PRO A 87 -1.47 13.86 0.10
N ALA A 88 -1.48 12.57 -0.21
CA ALA A 88 -0.28 11.75 -0.32
C ALA A 88 -0.41 10.76 -1.48
N LYS A 89 0.72 10.16 -1.87
CA LYS A 89 0.76 9.19 -2.94
C LYS A 89 0.25 7.84 -2.42
N ALA A 90 -0.68 7.22 -3.14
CA ALA A 90 -0.98 5.80 -2.94
C ALA A 90 0.21 4.94 -3.37
N PRO A 91 0.56 3.88 -2.62
CA PRO A 91 1.62 2.97 -3.02
C PRO A 91 1.35 2.34 -4.38
N ASP A 92 2.40 2.17 -5.18
CA ASP A 92 2.35 1.48 -6.46
C ASP A 92 2.17 -0.03 -6.25
N VAL A 93 2.70 -0.56 -5.13
CA VAL A 93 2.58 -1.96 -4.73
C VAL A 93 2.36 -2.04 -3.22
N VAL A 94 1.40 -2.87 -2.81
CA VAL A 94 1.22 -3.29 -1.40
C VAL A 94 1.42 -4.80 -1.32
N ILE A 95 2.37 -5.20 -0.48
CA ILE A 95 2.73 -6.59 -0.20
C ILE A 95 2.26 -6.88 1.22
N ALA A 96 1.41 -7.89 1.34
CA ALA A 96 0.83 -8.34 2.59
C ALA A 96 0.97 -9.86 2.65
N ASP A 97 1.88 -10.34 3.50
CA ASP A 97 2.08 -11.77 3.72
C ASP A 97 1.16 -12.23 4.85
N ALA A 98 0.31 -13.23 4.57
CA ALA A 98 -0.67 -13.73 5.52
C ALA A 98 -0.01 -14.31 6.78
N GLU A 99 1.13 -14.96 6.66
CA GLU A 99 1.84 -15.56 7.81
C GLU A 99 2.42 -14.47 8.71
N VAL A 100 3.03 -13.44 8.12
CA VAL A 100 3.58 -12.29 8.85
C VAL A 100 2.46 -11.51 9.55
N LEU A 101 1.35 -11.26 8.85
CA LEU A 101 0.22 -10.53 9.42
C LEU A 101 -0.45 -11.33 10.55
N ALA A 102 -0.61 -12.64 10.40
CA ALA A 102 -1.15 -13.51 11.44
C ALA A 102 -0.26 -13.57 12.69
N ALA A 103 1.07 -13.52 12.51
CA ALA A 103 2.04 -13.48 13.60
C ALA A 103 2.16 -12.11 14.30
N SER A 104 1.55 -11.06 13.75
CA SER A 104 1.63 -9.72 14.34
C SER A 104 0.92 -9.63 15.70
N PRO A 105 1.29 -8.68 16.58
CA PRO A 105 0.66 -8.54 17.89
C PRO A 105 -0.86 -8.36 17.80
N TRP A 106 -1.60 -9.13 18.61
CA TRP A 106 -3.07 -9.15 18.61
C TRP A 106 -3.72 -7.75 18.75
N ARG A 107 -3.07 -6.85 19.49
CA ARG A 107 -3.56 -5.46 19.68
C ARG A 107 -3.59 -4.68 18.36
N LEU A 108 -2.64 -4.91 17.46
CA LEU A 108 -2.60 -4.25 16.16
C LEU A 108 -3.66 -4.84 15.23
N GLN A 109 -3.85 -6.16 15.26
CA GLN A 109 -4.92 -6.83 14.52
C GLN A 109 -6.31 -6.31 14.94
N ALA A 110 -6.55 -6.19 16.25
CA ALA A 110 -7.79 -5.64 16.79
C ALA A 110 -8.00 -4.17 16.40
N ALA A 111 -6.92 -3.37 16.39
CA ALA A 111 -6.99 -1.97 15.98
C ALA A 111 -7.40 -1.83 14.50
N GLY A 112 -6.78 -2.59 13.59
CA GLY A 112 -7.16 -2.57 12.17
C GLY A 112 -8.57 -3.10 11.92
N PHE A 113 -9.01 -4.08 12.70
CA PHE A 113 -10.40 -4.53 12.65
C PHE A 113 -11.39 -3.43 13.05
N GLY A 114 -11.08 -2.65 14.09
CA GLY A 114 -11.87 -1.48 14.49
C GLY A 114 -11.94 -0.40 13.40
N ASP A 115 -10.81 -0.11 12.75
CA ASP A 115 -10.71 0.85 11.63
C ASP A 115 -11.60 0.43 10.45
N MET A 116 -11.59 -0.86 10.11
CA MET A 116 -12.44 -1.44 9.06
C MET A 116 -13.94 -1.31 9.39
N ILE A 117 -14.34 -1.51 10.66
CA ILE A 117 -15.73 -1.33 11.10
C ILE A 117 -16.16 0.14 10.99
N GLU A 118 -15.30 1.08 11.36
CA GLU A 118 -15.59 2.51 11.19
C GLU A 118 -15.89 2.82 9.73
N ASN A 119 -15.02 2.36 8.82
CA ASN A 119 -15.16 2.61 7.40
C ASN A 119 -16.41 1.93 6.80
N MET A 120 -16.73 0.71 7.23
CA MET A 120 -17.98 0.04 6.85
C MET A 120 -19.21 0.82 7.33
N SER A 121 -19.22 1.23 8.60
CA SER A 121 -20.32 1.99 9.20
C SER A 121 -20.52 3.31 8.48
N ARG A 122 -19.42 4.00 8.15
CA ARG A 122 -19.41 5.23 7.35
C ARG A 122 -20.02 5.01 5.95
N TRP A 123 -19.76 3.87 5.33
CA TRP A 123 -20.34 3.49 4.04
C TRP A 123 -21.85 3.28 4.13
N LEU A 124 -22.32 2.59 5.17
CA LEU A 124 -23.75 2.31 5.41
C LEU A 124 -24.57 3.58 5.66
N ILE A 125 -24.03 4.57 6.36
CA ILE A 125 -24.71 5.86 6.61
C ILE A 125 -24.64 6.84 5.43
N GLY A 126 -24.24 6.37 4.24
CA GLY A 126 -24.19 7.18 3.02
C GLY A 126 -23.06 8.21 2.97
N LYS A 127 -22.17 8.24 3.96
CA LYS A 127 -20.97 9.08 3.94
C LYS A 127 -19.91 8.41 3.06
N ARG A 128 -20.08 8.45 1.74
CA ARG A 128 -19.12 7.86 0.81
C ARG A 128 -17.74 8.47 1.06
N PRO A 129 -16.71 7.68 1.41
CA PRO A 129 -15.35 8.18 1.37
C PRO A 129 -15.03 8.57 -0.08
N ALA A 130 -14.21 9.61 -0.26
CA ALA A 130 -13.66 9.95 -1.57
C ALA A 130 -12.77 8.78 -2.02
N LEU A 131 -13.35 7.78 -2.68
CA LEU A 131 -12.64 6.74 -3.39
C LEU A 131 -11.94 7.42 -4.57
N SER A 132 -10.72 7.90 -4.35
CA SER A 132 -9.80 8.09 -5.45
C SER A 132 -9.64 6.71 -6.10
N GLN A 133 -10.14 6.57 -7.32
CA GLN A 133 -10.00 5.39 -8.16
C GLN A 133 -8.52 5.14 -8.52
N GLY A 134 -7.69 4.83 -7.53
CA GLY A 134 -6.47 4.09 -7.77
C GLY A 134 -6.90 2.65 -8.05
N LYS A 135 -6.71 2.18 -9.29
CA LYS A 135 -6.84 0.75 -9.59
C LYS A 135 -5.91 -0.02 -8.66
N ILE A 136 -6.43 -0.60 -7.58
CA ILE A 136 -5.68 -1.55 -6.76
C ILE A 136 -5.51 -2.80 -7.62
N THR A 137 -4.43 -2.82 -8.38
CA THR A 137 -4.00 -4.00 -9.10
C THR A 137 -3.21 -4.83 -8.10
N VAL A 138 -3.89 -5.70 -7.34
CA VAL A 138 -3.20 -6.79 -6.61
C VAL A 138 -2.73 -7.79 -7.67
N ARG A 139 -1.64 -7.46 -8.35
CA ARG A 139 -0.89 -8.46 -9.10
C ARG A 139 -0.02 -9.20 -8.09
N LYS A 140 -0.18 -10.52 -8.00
CA LYS A 140 0.91 -11.42 -7.57
C LYS A 140 2.06 -11.28 -8.58
N SER A 141 2.79 -10.19 -8.51
CA SER A 141 4.01 -10.00 -9.25
C SER A 141 4.89 -9.04 -8.50
N LEU A 142 5.95 -9.57 -7.92
CA LEU A 142 7.16 -8.87 -7.53
C LEU A 142 7.58 -7.95 -8.69
N ILE A 143 7.29 -6.64 -8.62
CA ILE A 143 7.76 -5.67 -9.61
C ILE A 143 9.19 -5.27 -9.21
N LEU A 144 10.15 -6.02 -9.73
CA LEU A 144 11.56 -5.66 -9.82
C LEU A 144 11.69 -4.59 -10.90
N SER A 145 11.65 -3.31 -10.54
CA SER A 145 11.87 -2.23 -11.52
C SER A 145 13.36 -1.89 -11.59
N GLY A 146 14.09 -2.65 -12.40
CA GLY A 146 15.32 -2.19 -13.05
C GLY A 146 14.97 -1.58 -14.42
N ARG A 147 15.45 -0.37 -14.68
CA ARG A 147 15.17 0.42 -15.88
C ARG A 147 15.70 -0.28 -17.15
N ARG A 148 14.82 -0.72 -18.05
CA ARG A 148 15.13 -0.80 -19.48
C ARG A 148 14.03 -0.15 -20.31
N ARG A 149 14.45 0.73 -21.22
CA ARG A 149 13.67 1.16 -22.39
C ARG A 149 13.23 -0.11 -23.13
N MET A 150 11.94 -0.42 -23.09
CA MET A 150 11.32 -1.37 -24.03
C MET A 150 10.44 -0.55 -24.98
N THR A 151 10.97 -0.31 -26.17
CA THR A 151 10.16 0.01 -27.34
C THR A 151 9.35 -1.23 -27.71
N SER A 152 8.01 -1.06 -27.75
CA SER A 152 6.99 -1.96 -28.31
C SER A 152 7.01 -3.44 -27.88
N PHE A 153 6.03 -3.84 -27.06
CA PHE A 153 5.65 -5.24 -26.89
C PHE A 153 4.28 -5.46 -27.58
N PRO A 154 4.16 -6.38 -28.56
CA PRO A 154 2.92 -6.62 -29.27
C PRO A 154 1.94 -7.39 -28.38
N LEU A 155 0.70 -6.91 -28.31
CA LEU A 155 -0.42 -7.60 -27.66
C LEU A 155 -0.75 -8.89 -28.44
N PRO A 156 -0.76 -10.09 -27.82
CA PRO A 156 -1.34 -11.25 -28.47
C PRO A 156 -2.86 -11.11 -28.57
N ALA A 157 -3.37 -11.36 -29.79
CA ALA A 157 -4.73 -11.17 -30.24
C ALA A 157 -5.76 -12.09 -29.55
N LYS A 158 -7.03 -11.64 -29.53
CA LYS A 158 -8.25 -12.38 -29.14
C LYS A 158 -8.42 -13.70 -29.90
N ARG A 159 -8.95 -14.73 -29.21
CA ARG A 159 -9.92 -15.75 -29.69
C ARG A 159 -10.46 -16.51 -28.46
N SER A 160 -11.68 -16.22 -27.99
CA SER A 160 -12.94 -16.90 -28.32
C SER A 160 -12.89 -18.43 -28.14
N GLU A 161 -13.52 -18.94 -27.08
CA GLU A 161 -14.49 -20.02 -27.21
C GLU A 161 -15.41 -20.13 -25.99
N ILE A 162 -16.68 -19.94 -26.28
CA ILE A 162 -17.84 -20.25 -25.46
C ILE A 162 -18.10 -21.74 -25.62
N ARG A 163 -18.20 -22.49 -24.52
CA ARG A 163 -18.90 -23.79 -24.55
C ARG A 163 -19.88 -23.89 -23.38
N LYS A 164 -21.16 -24.05 -23.74
CA LYS A 164 -22.34 -24.15 -22.87
C LYS A 164 -22.35 -25.46 -22.04
N LYS A 165 -23.11 -25.42 -20.93
CA LYS A 165 -23.47 -26.49 -19.94
C LYS A 165 -23.98 -27.81 -20.57
N PRO A 166 -24.11 -28.88 -19.75
CA PRO A 166 -25.41 -29.24 -19.14
C PRO A 166 -25.29 -29.57 -17.63
N SER A 167 -26.08 -28.97 -16.72
CA SER A 167 -27.34 -29.47 -16.14
C SER A 167 -27.31 -30.89 -15.53
N GLY A 168 -27.36 -30.94 -14.18
CA GLY A 168 -27.64 -32.10 -13.30
C GLY A 168 -27.39 -31.63 -11.85
N PHE A 169 -28.35 -31.15 -11.06
CA PHE A 169 -29.53 -31.76 -10.41
C PHE A 169 -29.19 -32.73 -9.24
N LEU A 170 -29.67 -32.37 -8.03
CA LEU A 170 -29.76 -33.11 -6.73
C LEU A 170 -28.45 -33.28 -5.92
N ARG A 171 -28.37 -33.23 -4.58
CA ARG A 171 -29.27 -33.06 -3.40
C ARG A 171 -28.34 -32.73 -2.19
N ALA A 172 -28.65 -31.76 -1.33
CA ALA A 172 -29.06 -31.96 0.07
C ALA A 172 -28.55 -33.24 0.77
N CYS A 173 -27.61 -33.07 1.70
CA CYS A 173 -27.54 -33.64 3.05
C CYS A 173 -26.48 -32.88 3.85
#